data_AF-A0A1B6INB4-F1
#
_entry.id   AF-A0A1B6INB4-F1
#
_cell.length_a   1.000
_cell.length_b   1.000
_cell.length_c   1.000
_cell.angle_alpha   90.00
_cell.angle_beta   90.00
_cell.angle_gamma   90.00
#
_symmetry.space_group_name_H-M   'P 1'
#
loop_
_entity.id
_entity.type
_entity.pdbx_description
1 polymer ?
#
loop_
_entity_poly.entity_id
_entity_poly.type
_entity_poly.pdbx_seq_one_letter_code
_entity_poly.pdbx_strand_id
1 'polypeptide(L)'
;DDGNNYSNLLRTCEQIVQILCLKVLRIGNIPDNGETNYCPLVFLTALPFFEELFSRAINLLHKTKREMKARSSSDLEKVYQVLQRQLSEALASQPTTFERLDAKLGNLSYWAVRNQWQEEQIERERHTLANSPAIKELKKSLEGEIKDLVKKQRLQFIKNGTEFPVWNSQRNQRVKNKTWFAFLTPNEKVIQYYENDGEVKQMMVENIAAMLTGRRCPHIK
;
A
#
# COMPACT_ATOMS: atom_id res chain seq x y z
N ASP A 1 7.02 -8.47 49.54
CA ASP A 1 6.91 -8.01 48.14
C ASP A 1 7.76 -8.80 47.15
N ASP A 2 8.96 -9.26 47.51
CA ASP A 2 9.87 -9.93 46.57
C ASP A 2 9.35 -11.26 45.98
N GLY A 3 8.57 -12.03 46.75
CA GLY A 3 7.98 -13.29 46.28
C GLY A 3 6.95 -13.12 45.15
N ASN A 4 6.22 -11.99 45.13
CA ASN A 4 5.25 -11.70 44.08
C ASN A 4 5.97 -11.25 42.79
N ASN A 5 7.10 -10.55 42.92
CA ASN A 5 7.89 -10.08 41.79
C ASN A 5 8.62 -11.25 41.09
N TYR A 6 9.15 -12.20 41.87
CA TYR A 6 9.80 -13.41 41.33
C TYR A 6 8.81 -14.33 40.59
N SER A 7 7.62 -14.53 41.15
CA SER A 7 6.55 -15.31 40.51
C SER A 7 6.11 -14.72 39.17
N ASN A 8 5.98 -13.39 39.10
CA ASN A 8 5.62 -12.69 37.86
C ASN A 8 6.73 -12.76 36.80
N LEU A 9 8.00 -12.69 37.20
CA LEU A 9 9.14 -12.87 36.31
C LEU A 9 9.17 -14.29 35.73
N LEU A 10 9.01 -15.31 36.57
CA LEU A 10 9.01 -16.71 36.15
C LEU A 10 7.92 -16.99 35.11
N ARG A 11 6.70 -16.50 35.36
CA ARG A 11 5.58 -16.60 34.43
C ARG A 11 5.85 -15.90 33.09
N THR A 12 6.53 -14.76 33.12
CA THR A 12 6.92 -14.04 31.91
C THR A 12 7.94 -14.84 31.10
N CYS A 13 8.96 -15.40 31.77
CA CYS A 13 9.96 -16.24 31.13
C CYS A 13 9.35 -17.49 30.50
N GLU A 14 8.44 -18.17 31.22
CA GLU A 14 7.71 -19.33 30.69
C GLU A 14 6.93 -18.96 29.43
N GLN A 15 6.21 -17.83 29.44
CA GLN A 15 5.45 -17.37 28.28
C GLN A 15 6.35 -17.07 27.08
N ILE A 16 7.51 -16.43 27.30
CA ILE A 16 8.48 -16.17 26.24
C ILE A 16 8.99 -17.48 25.63
N VAL A 17 9.35 -18.45 26.46
CA VAL A 17 9.81 -19.77 26.01
C VAL A 17 8.72 -20.46 25.17
N GLN A 18 7.46 -20.43 25.62
CA GLN A 18 6.34 -20.98 24.85
C GLN A 18 6.16 -20.29 23.49
N ILE A 19 6.26 -18.96 23.44
CA ILE A 19 6.20 -18.19 22.19
C ILE A 19 7.35 -18.58 21.25
N LEU A 20 8.58 -18.62 21.77
CA LEU A 20 9.77 -18.96 20.99
C LEU A 20 9.66 -20.38 20.42
N CYS A 21 9.36 -21.37 21.26
CA CYS A 21 9.29 -22.76 20.83
C CYS A 21 8.12 -23.03 19.90
N LEU A 22 6.89 -22.65 20.29
CA LEU A 22 5.68 -23.09 19.60
C LEU A 22 5.28 -22.19 18.44
N LYS A 23 5.51 -20.87 18.57
CA LYS A 23 4.98 -19.89 17.62
C LYS A 23 6.05 -19.38 16.65
N VAL A 24 7.26 -19.16 17.13
CA VAL A 24 8.36 -18.62 16.32
C VAL A 24 9.16 -19.73 15.63
N LEU A 25 9.69 -20.68 16.40
CA LEU A 25 10.54 -21.76 15.89
C LEU A 25 9.75 -23.02 15.47
N ARG A 26 8.47 -23.10 15.84
CA ARG A 26 7.57 -24.22 15.49
C ARG A 26 8.14 -25.59 15.87
N ILE A 27 8.82 -25.67 17.01
CA ILE A 27 9.43 -26.90 17.52
C ILE A 27 8.35 -27.96 17.74
N GLY A 28 8.57 -29.15 17.18
CA GLY A 28 7.63 -30.27 17.26
C GLY A 28 6.61 -30.34 16.11
N ASN A 29 6.57 -29.34 15.23
CA ASN A 29 5.76 -29.40 14.02
C ASN A 29 6.47 -30.24 12.95
N ILE A 30 5.68 -30.99 12.17
CA ILE A 30 6.19 -31.73 11.01
C ILE A 30 6.42 -30.71 9.88
N PRO A 31 7.61 -30.67 9.27
CA PRO A 31 7.90 -29.74 8.18
C PRO A 31 7.10 -30.12 6.93
N ASP A 32 6.62 -29.11 6.21
CA ASP A 32 5.95 -29.32 4.92
C ASP A 32 6.99 -29.57 3.82
N ASN A 33 6.69 -30.50 2.89
CA ASN A 33 7.60 -30.91 1.81
C ASN A 33 8.02 -29.78 0.85
N GLY A 34 7.37 -28.61 0.90
CA GLY A 34 7.67 -27.44 0.07
C GLY A 34 8.39 -26.29 0.80
N GLU A 35 8.68 -26.40 2.10
CA GLU A 35 9.36 -25.33 2.83
C GLU A 35 10.87 -25.31 2.52
N THR A 36 11.33 -24.24 1.87
CA THR A 36 12.76 -24.02 1.57
C THR A 36 13.45 -23.06 2.55
N ASN A 37 12.67 -22.45 3.45
CA ASN A 37 13.18 -21.44 4.38
C ASN A 37 13.74 -22.12 5.63
N TYR A 38 14.99 -21.82 5.95
CA TYR A 38 15.64 -22.23 7.21
C TYR A 38 16.20 -21.00 7.94
N CYS A 39 16.48 -21.14 9.23
CA CYS A 39 17.12 -20.11 10.04
C CYS A 39 18.65 -20.27 10.00
N PRO A 40 19.41 -19.40 9.31
CA PRO A 40 20.85 -19.59 9.17
C PRO A 40 21.61 -19.45 10.49
N LEU A 41 21.10 -18.61 11.40
CA LEU A 41 21.65 -18.40 12.73
C LEU A 41 21.86 -19.69 13.51
N VAL A 42 21.00 -20.71 13.33
CA VAL A 42 21.13 -22.00 14.03
C VAL A 42 22.47 -22.69 13.71
N PHE A 43 23.01 -22.46 12.51
CA PHE A 43 24.21 -23.13 12.00
C PHE A 43 25.46 -22.26 12.02
N LEU A 44 25.30 -20.93 11.91
CA LEU A 44 26.42 -20.01 11.68
C LEU A 44 26.97 -19.36 12.95
N THR A 45 26.28 -19.49 14.07
CA THR A 45 26.71 -18.90 15.35
C THR A 45 27.54 -19.87 16.18
N ALA A 46 28.54 -19.34 16.89
CA ALA A 46 29.30 -20.08 17.90
C ALA A 46 28.64 -20.02 19.30
N LEU A 47 27.62 -19.19 19.46
CA LEU A 47 26.90 -19.01 20.72
C LEU A 47 25.70 -19.96 20.82
N PRO A 48 25.23 -20.31 22.02
CA PRO A 48 24.00 -21.08 22.18
C PRO A 48 22.80 -20.33 21.58
N PHE A 49 22.28 -20.83 20.45
CA PHE A 49 21.30 -20.12 19.62
C PHE A 49 20.02 -19.76 20.40
N PHE A 50 19.48 -20.73 21.14
CA PHE A 50 18.19 -20.56 21.80
C PHE A 50 18.29 -19.58 22.98
N GLU A 51 19.36 -19.67 23.75
CA GLU A 51 19.64 -18.81 24.91
C GLU A 51 19.90 -17.36 24.48
N GLU A 52 20.65 -17.17 23.40
CA GLU A 52 20.88 -15.83 22.82
C GLU A 52 19.59 -15.24 22.23
N LEU A 53 18.75 -16.07 21.61
CA LEU A 53 17.45 -15.65 21.11
C LEU A 53 16.50 -15.30 22.28
N PHE A 54 16.52 -16.08 23.36
CA PHE A 54 15.74 -15.83 24.56
C PHE A 54 16.13 -14.52 25.25
N SER A 55 17.43 -14.28 25.42
CA SER A 55 17.95 -13.02 25.97
C SER A 55 17.46 -11.82 25.17
N ARG A 56 17.53 -11.90 23.84
CA ARG A 56 17.01 -10.85 22.93
C ARG A 56 15.50 -10.70 23.04
N ALA A 57 14.75 -11.80 23.15
CA ALA A 57 13.32 -11.77 23.33
C ALA A 57 12.90 -11.07 24.64
N ILE A 58 13.62 -11.28 25.75
CA ILE A 58 13.39 -10.54 27.00
C ILE A 58 13.64 -9.04 26.80
N ASN A 59 14.78 -8.67 26.22
CA ASN A 59 15.13 -7.27 26.00
C ASN A 59 14.11 -6.57 25.09
N LEU A 60 13.69 -7.25 24.03
CA LEU A 60 12.65 -6.78 23.11
C LEU A 60 11.29 -6.67 23.81
N LEU A 61 10.90 -7.64 24.64
CA LEU A 61 9.67 -7.58 25.41
C LEU A 61 9.63 -6.34 26.31
N HIS A 62 10.71 -6.06 27.03
CA HIS A 62 10.81 -4.87 27.89
C HIS A 62 10.70 -3.58 27.08
N LYS A 63 11.38 -3.51 25.92
CA LYS A 63 11.30 -2.38 25.00
C LYS A 63 9.86 -2.18 24.50
N THR A 64 9.24 -3.22 23.97
CA THR A 64 7.87 -3.19 23.43
C THR A 64 6.84 -2.86 24.51
N LYS A 65 6.94 -3.44 25.71
CA LYS A 65 6.08 -3.12 26.85
C LYS A 65 6.14 -1.63 27.21
N ARG A 66 7.34 -1.05 27.21
CA ARG A 66 7.56 0.37 27.49
C ARG A 66 7.00 1.26 26.37
N GLU A 67 7.24 0.91 25.11
CA GLU A 67 6.69 1.62 23.94
C GLU A 67 5.15 1.62 23.94
N MET A 68 4.53 0.50 24.32
CA MET A 68 3.08 0.35 24.44
C MET A 68 2.48 1.01 25.68
N LYS A 69 3.31 1.46 26.63
CA LYS A 69 2.88 1.91 27.97
C LYS A 69 1.94 0.91 28.65
N ALA A 70 2.18 -0.39 28.43
CA ALA A 70 1.34 -1.47 28.92
C ALA A 70 1.43 -1.56 30.45
N ARG A 71 0.32 -1.32 31.14
CA ARG A 71 0.24 -1.34 32.63
C ARG A 71 -0.67 -2.43 33.16
N SER A 72 -1.61 -2.91 32.36
CA SER A 72 -2.57 -3.94 32.77
C SER A 72 -2.16 -5.33 32.30
N SER A 73 -2.71 -6.36 32.96
CA SER A 73 -2.52 -7.76 32.55
C SER A 73 -3.06 -8.03 31.13
N SER A 74 -4.16 -7.38 30.74
CA SER A 74 -4.70 -7.45 29.38
C SER A 74 -3.81 -6.82 28.31
N ASP A 75 -2.99 -5.82 28.68
CA ASP A 75 -2.04 -5.21 27.75
C ASP A 75 -0.84 -6.12 27.50
N LEU A 76 -0.44 -6.93 28.50
CA LEU A 76 0.68 -7.87 28.37
C LEU A 76 0.42 -8.91 27.29
N GLU A 77 -0.82 -9.39 27.16
CA GLU A 77 -1.18 -10.33 26.08
C GLU A 77 -0.94 -9.71 24.69
N LYS A 78 -1.30 -8.43 24.52
CA LYS A 78 -1.02 -7.71 23.26
C LYS A 78 0.47 -7.51 23.06
N VAL A 79 1.23 -7.24 24.13
CA VAL A 79 2.70 -7.13 24.06
C VAL A 79 3.30 -8.46 23.59
N TYR A 80 2.81 -9.61 24.06
CA TYR A 80 3.27 -10.92 23.60
C TYR A 80 2.96 -11.17 22.12
N GLN A 81 1.79 -10.74 21.64
CA GLN A 81 1.45 -10.83 20.21
C GLN A 81 2.37 -9.97 19.34
N VAL A 82 2.70 -8.77 19.79
CA VAL A 82 3.68 -7.90 19.12
C VAL A 82 5.06 -8.55 19.12
N LEU A 83 5.51 -9.07 20.27
CA LEU A 83 6.80 -9.76 20.41
C LEU A 83 6.91 -10.95 19.44
N GLN A 84 5.88 -11.80 19.39
CA GLN A 84 5.82 -12.95 18.48
C GLN A 84 5.99 -12.51 17.03
N ARG A 85 5.28 -11.45 16.61
CA ARG A 85 5.36 -10.93 15.24
C ARG A 85 6.75 -10.37 14.95
N GLN A 86 7.29 -9.54 15.83
CA GLN A 86 8.63 -8.96 15.68
C GLN A 86 9.70 -10.03 15.48
N LEU A 87 9.67 -11.09 16.31
CA LEU A 87 10.63 -12.19 16.22
C LEU A 87 10.44 -13.04 14.96
N SER A 88 9.19 -13.35 14.61
CA SER A 88 8.88 -14.15 13.41
C SER A 88 9.32 -13.43 12.14
N GLU A 89 9.04 -12.12 12.03
CA GLU A 89 9.42 -11.31 10.87
C GLU A 89 10.93 -11.08 10.77
N ALA A 90 11.59 -10.86 11.92
CA ALA A 90 13.05 -10.72 11.95
C ALA A 90 13.75 -12.02 11.53
N LEU A 91 13.29 -13.18 11.98
CA LEU A 91 13.86 -14.48 11.60
C LEU A 91 13.52 -14.88 10.16
N ALA A 92 12.33 -14.51 9.65
CA ALA A 92 11.96 -14.71 8.25
C ALA A 92 12.89 -13.97 7.29
N SER A 93 13.58 -12.91 7.75
CA SER A 93 14.62 -12.22 6.97
C SER A 93 15.95 -12.98 6.88
N GLN A 94 16.03 -14.19 7.42
CA GLN A 94 17.18 -15.09 7.42
C GLN A 94 18.50 -14.40 7.83
N PRO A 95 18.55 -13.80 9.03
CA PRO A 95 19.78 -13.21 9.52
C PRO A 95 20.86 -14.29 9.65
N THR A 96 22.10 -13.93 9.30
CA THR A 96 23.26 -14.83 9.38
C THR A 96 24.08 -14.63 10.65
N THR A 97 23.88 -13.51 11.35
CA THR A 97 24.55 -13.18 12.63
C THR A 97 23.57 -12.49 13.57
N PHE A 98 23.88 -12.50 14.87
CA PHE A 98 23.01 -11.89 15.88
C PHE A 98 22.94 -10.37 15.75
N GLU A 99 24.01 -9.72 15.27
CA GLU A 99 24.01 -8.28 15.00
C GLU A 99 23.04 -7.93 13.87
N ARG A 100 22.94 -8.79 12.84
CA ARG A 100 21.95 -8.62 11.76
C ARG A 100 20.52 -8.81 12.26
N LEU A 101 20.32 -9.75 13.17
CA LEU A 101 19.02 -9.93 13.84
C LEU A 101 18.68 -8.69 14.68
N ASP A 102 19.62 -8.17 15.46
CA ASP A 102 19.43 -6.98 16.30
C ASP A 102 19.12 -5.74 15.46
N ALA A 103 19.79 -5.56 14.32
CA ALA A 103 19.50 -4.48 13.37
C ALA A 103 18.07 -4.58 12.81
N LYS A 104 17.60 -5.79 12.50
CA LYS A 104 16.22 -6.01 12.04
C LYS A 104 15.18 -5.75 13.14
N LEU A 105 15.42 -6.25 14.35
CA LEU A 105 14.58 -5.97 15.52
C LEU A 105 14.56 -4.49 15.89
N GLY A 106 15.66 -3.76 15.64
CA GLY A 106 15.73 -2.32 15.80
C GLY A 106 14.73 -1.55 14.94
N ASN A 107 14.54 -2.00 13.70
CA ASN A 107 13.60 -1.39 12.74
C ASN A 107 12.14 -1.79 13.00
N LEU A 108 11.91 -2.96 13.58
CA LEU A 108 10.58 -3.46 13.94
C LEU A 108 10.08 -2.89 15.28
N SER A 109 10.04 -1.57 15.41
CA SER A 109 9.45 -0.92 16.61
C SER A 109 7.96 -1.26 16.77
N TYR A 110 7.40 -1.10 17.98
CA TYR A 110 5.95 -1.27 18.20
C TYR A 110 5.13 -0.42 17.22
N TRP A 111 5.56 0.83 16.94
CA TRP A 111 4.88 1.70 16.00
C TRP A 111 4.90 1.17 14.57
N ALA A 112 6.01 0.58 14.13
CA ALA A 112 6.09 -0.05 12.82
C ALA A 112 5.12 -1.25 12.73
N VAL A 113 5.11 -2.11 13.75
CA VAL A 113 4.19 -3.26 13.81
C VAL A 113 2.72 -2.83 13.89
N ARG A 114 2.42 -1.76 14.66
CA ARG A 114 1.08 -1.21 14.79
C ARG A 114 0.59 -0.61 13.47
N ASN A 115 1.43 0.15 12.78
CA ASN A 115 1.09 0.74 11.49
C ASN A 115 0.80 -0.36 10.46
N GLN A 116 1.65 -1.41 10.42
CA GLN A 116 1.44 -2.56 9.55
C GLN A 116 0.13 -3.29 9.87
N TRP A 117 -0.21 -3.48 11.15
CA TRP A 117 -1.51 -4.03 11.54
C TRP A 117 -2.68 -3.14 11.10
N GLN A 118 -2.55 -1.82 11.24
CA GLN A 118 -3.58 -0.89 10.81
C GLN A 118 -3.78 -0.94 9.30
N GLU A 119 -2.71 -0.97 8.52
CA GLU A 119 -2.75 -1.14 7.06
C GLU A 119 -3.39 -2.47 6.66
N GLU A 120 -3.00 -3.58 7.31
CA GLU A 120 -3.58 -4.90 7.06
C GLU A 120 -5.08 -4.96 7.37
N GLN A 121 -5.53 -4.29 8.44
CA GLN A 121 -6.96 -4.20 8.77
C GLN A 121 -7.71 -3.36 7.74
N ILE A 122 -7.17 -2.19 7.38
CA ILE A 122 -7.76 -1.33 6.34
C ILE A 122 -7.88 -2.07 5.02
N GLU A 123 -6.85 -2.80 4.60
CA GLU A 123 -6.88 -3.54 3.34
C GLU A 123 -7.84 -4.73 3.41
N ARG A 124 -7.93 -5.44 4.55
CA ARG A 124 -8.92 -6.50 4.76
C ARG A 124 -10.35 -5.96 4.73
N GLU A 125 -10.62 -4.84 5.40
CA GLU A 125 -11.90 -4.16 5.37
C GLU A 125 -12.23 -3.71 3.95
N ARG A 126 -11.29 -3.07 3.25
CA ARG A 126 -11.44 -2.67 1.85
C ARG A 126 -11.75 -3.86 0.95
N HIS A 127 -11.05 -4.98 1.11
CA HIS A 127 -11.30 -6.20 0.35
C HIS A 127 -12.68 -6.77 0.65
N THR A 128 -13.09 -6.80 1.92
CA THR A 128 -14.41 -7.27 2.35
C THR A 128 -15.52 -6.39 1.79
N LEU A 129 -15.36 -5.07 1.88
CA LEU A 129 -16.29 -4.09 1.35
C LEU A 129 -16.36 -4.15 -0.19
N ALA A 130 -15.22 -4.27 -0.87
CA ALA A 130 -15.17 -4.42 -2.31
C ALA A 130 -15.86 -5.70 -2.79
N ASN A 131 -15.80 -6.77 -1.99
CA ASN A 131 -16.39 -8.06 -2.31
C ASN A 131 -17.83 -8.24 -1.82
N SER A 132 -18.32 -7.37 -0.95
CA SER A 132 -19.69 -7.40 -0.45
C SER A 132 -20.71 -7.29 -1.60
N PRO A 133 -21.66 -8.24 -1.71
CA PRO A 133 -22.70 -8.21 -2.74
C PRO A 133 -23.52 -6.92 -2.75
N ALA A 134 -23.91 -6.41 -1.57
CA ALA A 134 -24.68 -5.18 -1.43
C ALA A 134 -23.92 -3.95 -1.97
N ILE A 135 -22.60 -3.89 -1.74
CA ILE A 135 -21.77 -2.79 -2.22
C ILE A 135 -21.57 -2.88 -3.74
N LYS A 136 -21.42 -4.09 -4.28
CA LYS A 136 -21.35 -4.30 -5.74
C LYS A 136 -22.65 -3.89 -6.42
N GLU A 137 -23.79 -4.26 -5.86
CA GLU A 137 -25.10 -3.90 -6.38
C GLU A 137 -25.32 -2.38 -6.33
N LEU A 138 -25.02 -1.74 -5.20
CA LEU A 138 -25.10 -0.28 -5.06
C LEU A 138 -24.21 0.44 -6.08
N LYS A 139 -22.95 -0.02 -6.25
CA LYS A 139 -22.04 0.53 -7.28
C LYS A 139 -22.62 0.42 -8.68
N LYS A 140 -23.22 -0.72 -9.02
CA LYS A 140 -23.86 -0.94 -10.33
C LYS A 140 -25.08 -0.03 -10.52
N SER A 141 -25.88 0.16 -9.47
CA SER A 141 -27.04 1.06 -9.49
C SER A 141 -26.63 2.52 -9.70
N LEU A 142 -25.51 2.95 -9.08
CA LEU A 142 -25.01 4.32 -9.18
C LEU A 142 -24.16 4.58 -10.43
N GLU A 143 -23.71 3.54 -11.12
CA GLU A 143 -22.78 3.66 -12.25
C GLU A 143 -23.35 4.56 -13.37
N GLY A 144 -24.66 4.47 -13.63
CA GLY A 144 -25.34 5.31 -14.61
C GLY A 144 -25.30 6.80 -14.22
N GLU A 145 -25.69 7.12 -12.98
CA GLU A 145 -25.70 8.48 -12.46
C GLU A 145 -24.29 9.11 -12.47
N ILE A 146 -23.28 8.34 -12.07
CA ILE A 146 -21.88 8.78 -12.09
C ILE A 146 -21.43 9.05 -13.53
N LYS A 147 -21.75 8.16 -14.47
CA LYS A 147 -21.43 8.35 -15.90
C LYS A 147 -22.09 9.60 -16.46
N ASP A 148 -23.34 9.86 -16.10
CA ASP A 148 -24.06 11.07 -16.52
C ASP A 148 -23.45 12.33 -15.91
N LEU A 149 -23.04 12.28 -14.64
CA LEU A 149 -22.35 13.40 -13.99
C LEU A 149 -21.00 13.68 -14.66
N VAL A 150 -20.22 12.64 -14.96
CA VAL A 150 -18.97 12.77 -15.72
C VAL A 150 -19.26 13.35 -17.10
N LYS A 151 -20.29 12.88 -17.81
CA LYS A 151 -20.68 13.42 -19.12
C LYS A 151 -21.01 14.91 -19.04
N LYS A 152 -21.79 15.33 -18.03
CA LYS A 152 -22.11 16.75 -17.79
C LYS A 152 -20.86 17.58 -17.55
N GLN A 153 -19.96 17.11 -16.68
CA GLN A 153 -18.69 17.78 -16.39
C GLN A 153 -17.80 17.90 -17.64
N ARG A 154 -17.67 16.82 -18.42
CA ARG A 154 -16.86 16.81 -19.66
C ARG A 154 -17.44 17.73 -20.72
N LEU A 155 -18.76 17.74 -20.87
CA LEU A 155 -19.44 18.62 -21.81
C LEU A 155 -19.24 20.09 -21.44
N GLN A 156 -19.35 20.42 -20.14
CA GLN A 156 -19.06 21.76 -19.65
C GLN A 156 -17.59 22.14 -19.87
N PHE A 157 -16.66 21.22 -19.67
CA PHE A 157 -15.24 21.44 -19.96
C PHE A 157 -15.00 21.79 -21.43
N ILE A 158 -15.63 21.07 -22.37
CA ILE A 158 -15.50 21.35 -23.81
C ILE A 158 -16.17 22.69 -24.17
N LYS A 159 -17.28 23.05 -23.52
CA LYS A 159 -17.94 24.37 -23.70
C LYS A 159 -17.09 25.54 -23.22
N ASN A 160 -16.35 25.35 -22.12
CA ASN A 160 -15.43 26.38 -21.61
C ASN A 160 -14.24 26.62 -22.54
N GLY A 161 -13.92 25.64 -23.39
CA GLY A 161 -12.89 25.73 -24.39
C GLY A 161 -11.49 25.35 -23.91
N THR A 162 -10.63 25.00 -24.86
CA THR A 162 -9.26 24.54 -24.59
C THR A 162 -8.30 25.07 -25.64
N GLU A 163 -7.08 25.37 -25.21
CA GLU A 163 -5.98 25.71 -26.11
C GLU A 163 -5.24 24.45 -26.57
N PHE A 164 -4.98 24.38 -27.87
CA PHE A 164 -4.26 23.30 -28.52
C PHE A 164 -2.99 23.85 -29.18
N PRO A 165 -1.85 23.13 -29.10
CA PRO A 165 -0.64 23.52 -29.81
C PRO A 165 -0.79 23.30 -31.32
N VAL A 166 -0.23 24.20 -32.13
CA VAL A 166 -0.16 24.02 -33.58
C VAL A 166 0.97 23.03 -33.92
N TRP A 167 0.67 22.05 -34.78
CA TRP A 167 1.63 21.01 -35.19
C TRP A 167 2.20 21.28 -36.58
N ASN A 168 3.51 21.10 -36.75
CA ASN A 168 4.17 21.13 -38.05
C ASN A 168 4.41 19.70 -38.56
N SER A 169 3.61 19.26 -39.53
CA SER A 169 3.69 17.90 -40.10
C SER A 169 4.96 17.64 -40.92
N GLN A 170 5.68 18.67 -41.40
CA GLN A 170 6.92 18.50 -42.16
C GLN A 170 8.12 18.26 -41.23
N ARG A 171 8.16 18.94 -40.08
CA ARG A 171 9.22 18.84 -39.08
C ARG A 171 8.88 17.91 -37.90
N ASN A 172 7.70 17.29 -37.93
CA ASN A 172 7.16 16.41 -36.88
C ASN A 172 7.29 17.00 -35.46
N GLN A 173 7.02 18.30 -35.32
CA GLN A 173 7.20 19.01 -34.05
C GLN A 173 6.16 20.11 -33.84
N ARG A 174 5.94 20.49 -32.57
CA ARG A 174 5.08 21.63 -32.20
C ARG A 174 5.71 22.94 -32.65
N VAL A 175 4.87 23.85 -33.15
CA VAL A 175 5.31 25.20 -33.48
C VAL A 175 5.39 26.03 -32.19
N LYS A 176 6.54 26.65 -31.95
CA LYS A 176 6.77 27.45 -30.75
C LYS A 176 5.89 28.71 -30.78
N ASN A 177 5.27 29.04 -29.65
CA ASN A 177 4.42 30.23 -29.46
C ASN A 177 3.21 30.33 -30.41
N LYS A 178 2.71 29.20 -30.92
CA LYS A 178 1.47 29.15 -31.70
C LYS A 178 0.49 28.14 -31.11
N THR A 179 -0.67 28.62 -30.73
CA THR A 179 -1.79 27.83 -30.24
C THR A 179 -3.05 28.19 -31.02
N TRP A 180 -4.00 27.27 -31.03
CA TRP A 180 -5.35 27.51 -31.51
C TRP A 180 -6.33 27.13 -30.42
N PHE A 181 -7.38 27.93 -30.26
CA PHE A 181 -8.40 27.72 -29.26
C PHE A 181 -9.61 27.07 -29.91
N ALA A 182 -10.22 26.11 -29.22
CA ALA A 182 -11.46 25.49 -29.67
C ALA A 182 -12.42 25.29 -28.50
N PHE A 183 -13.70 25.56 -28.74
CA PHE A 183 -14.77 25.36 -27.75
C PHE A 183 -16.07 24.94 -28.43
N LEU A 184 -16.92 24.26 -27.66
CA LEU A 184 -18.25 23.84 -28.10
C LEU A 184 -19.27 24.94 -27.78
N THR A 185 -20.10 25.32 -28.76
CA THR A 185 -21.15 26.31 -28.54
C THR A 185 -22.20 25.83 -27.53
N PRO A 186 -22.93 26.74 -26.86
CA PRO A 186 -23.90 26.37 -25.82
C PRO A 186 -24.98 25.37 -26.28
N ASN A 187 -25.32 25.39 -27.58
CA ASN A 187 -26.28 24.49 -28.22
C ASN A 187 -25.73 23.09 -28.55
N GLU A 188 -24.45 22.81 -28.26
CA GLU A 188 -23.78 21.51 -28.41
C GLU A 188 -23.70 20.98 -29.86
N LYS A 189 -23.92 21.85 -30.85
CA LYS A 189 -23.97 21.47 -32.26
C LYS A 189 -22.78 21.94 -33.08
N VAL A 190 -22.06 22.97 -32.63
CA VAL A 190 -20.99 23.59 -33.40
C VAL A 190 -19.74 23.75 -32.54
N ILE A 191 -18.61 23.28 -33.05
CA ILE A 191 -17.30 23.59 -32.49
C ILE A 191 -16.78 24.82 -33.22
N GLN A 192 -16.50 25.87 -32.45
CA GLN A 192 -15.84 27.08 -32.94
C GLN A 192 -14.38 27.03 -32.57
N TYR A 193 -13.52 27.40 -33.52
CA TYR A 193 -12.09 27.40 -33.30
C TYR A 193 -11.39 28.52 -34.08
N TYR A 194 -10.30 29.03 -33.52
CA TYR A 194 -9.51 30.13 -34.09
C TYR A 194 -8.04 30.01 -33.65
N GLU A 195 -7.12 30.52 -34.46
CA GLU A 195 -5.69 30.54 -34.14
C GLU A 195 -5.30 31.93 -33.63
N ASN A 196 -4.78 32.03 -32.39
CA ASN A 196 -4.49 33.28 -31.68
C ASN A 196 -5.63 34.33 -31.70
N ASP A 197 -5.73 35.15 -32.75
CA ASP A 197 -6.75 36.21 -32.98
C ASP A 197 -7.32 36.18 -34.43
N GLY A 198 -7.16 35.05 -35.13
CA GLY A 198 -7.63 34.86 -36.50
C GLY A 198 -9.15 34.70 -36.62
N GLU A 199 -9.63 34.58 -37.86
CA GLU A 199 -11.04 34.36 -38.14
C GLU A 199 -11.59 33.10 -37.45
N VAL A 200 -12.78 33.24 -36.86
CA VAL A 200 -13.48 32.13 -36.21
C VAL A 200 -14.00 31.17 -37.26
N LYS A 201 -13.44 29.96 -37.26
CA LYS A 201 -13.91 28.85 -38.08
C LYS A 201 -14.91 28.01 -37.30
N GLN A 202 -15.82 27.37 -38.04
CA GLN A 202 -16.91 26.59 -37.46
C GLN A 202 -16.94 25.19 -38.05
N MET A 203 -17.25 24.19 -37.22
CA MET A 203 -17.44 22.81 -37.61
C MET A 203 -18.67 22.26 -36.91
N MET A 204 -19.61 21.66 -37.65
CA MET A 204 -20.73 20.98 -37.03
C MET A 204 -20.29 19.65 -36.42
N VAL A 205 -20.74 19.37 -35.20
CA VAL A 205 -20.39 18.16 -34.45
C VAL A 205 -20.87 16.90 -35.18
N GLU A 206 -22.03 16.96 -35.84
CA GLU A 206 -22.59 15.85 -36.63
C GLU A 206 -21.69 15.40 -37.80
N ASN A 207 -20.83 16.29 -38.30
CA ASN A 207 -19.92 15.98 -39.40
C ASN A 207 -18.63 15.29 -38.92
N ILE A 208 -18.44 15.13 -37.60
CA ILE A 208 -17.26 14.48 -37.03
C ILE A 208 -17.47 12.97 -37.05
N ALA A 209 -16.86 12.28 -38.02
CA ALA A 209 -16.98 10.83 -38.14
C ALA A 209 -16.19 10.06 -37.08
N ALA A 210 -14.98 10.52 -36.73
CA ALA A 210 -14.12 9.85 -35.75
C ALA A 210 -13.05 10.79 -35.18
N MET A 211 -12.56 10.47 -33.98
CA MET A 211 -11.41 11.12 -33.35
C MET A 211 -10.24 10.14 -33.27
N LEU A 212 -9.16 10.43 -33.99
CA LEU A 212 -7.95 9.61 -34.00
C LEU A 212 -6.96 10.10 -32.94
N THR A 213 -6.24 9.18 -32.32
CA THR A 213 -5.28 9.47 -31.25
C THR A 213 -3.96 8.71 -31.47
N GLY A 214 -2.85 9.27 -30.98
CA GLY A 214 -1.53 8.65 -31.04
C GLY A 214 -0.99 8.49 -32.47
N ARG A 215 -0.38 7.34 -32.76
CA ARG A 215 0.23 7.03 -34.07
C ARG A 215 -0.75 7.00 -35.26
N ARG A 216 -2.05 7.05 -34.99
CA ARG A 216 -3.11 7.12 -36.02
C ARG A 216 -3.36 8.55 -36.50
N CYS A 217 -2.74 9.54 -35.87
CA CYS A 217 -2.85 10.93 -36.28
C CYS A 217 -2.14 11.15 -37.63
N PRO A 218 -2.82 11.65 -38.69
CA PRO A 218 -2.23 11.80 -40.02
C PRO A 218 -1.01 12.74 -40.09
N HIS A 219 -0.87 13.62 -39.09
CA HIS A 219 0.22 14.59 -38.98
C HIS A 219 1.45 14.05 -38.26
N ILE A 220 1.36 12.87 -37.65
CA ILE A 220 2.47 12.17 -37.02
C ILE A 220 2.97 11.14 -38.04
N LYS A 221 4.11 11.43 -38.66
CA LYS A 221 4.87 10.46 -39.46
C LYS A 221 5.86 9.72 -38.59
#